data_AF-A0A9D5N0T3-F1
#
_entry.id   AF-A0A9D5N0T3-F1
#
_cell.length_a   1.000
_cell.length_b   1.000
_cell.length_c   1.000
_cell.angle_alpha   90.00
_cell.angle_beta   90.00
_cell.angle_gamma   90.00
#
_symmetry.space_group_name_H-M   'P 1'
#
loop_
_entity.id
_entity.type
_entity.pdbx_description
1 polymer ?
#
loop_
_entity_poly.entity_id
_entity_poly.type
_entity_poly.pdbx_seq_one_letter_code
_entity_poly.pdbx_strand_id
1 'polypeptide(L)'
;MRIAATYENGNIFQHFGRTESFKVYDVEDGKVLSSKVISSGGVGHGALAGLLADNTIDVLICGGLGGGAMNALADAGITVVAGAEGNADEAVEAYLRGELVSSGANCDHHHHEEGHSCGHHDGEEGCDEDGCAEGGCGSCGGCGGSGAPVIILEGKNAGRTVRVHYRGTFNDGTQFDSSYDRGEPLEFICGAGMMISGFDKAVVDMETGQAVDIHLMPEEAYGMPDPDRIITIEIEQLPGSEQLNVGDRVFLRAWNGQPFPVTVTAKEEETITLDSNHEMAGKELNFHIELLEVQ
;
A
#
# COMPACT_ATOMS: atom_id res chain seq x y z
N MET A 1 1.83 17.67 -32.78
CA MET A 1 1.45 16.58 -31.85
C MET A 1 1.70 17.06 -30.43
N ARG A 2 0.97 16.54 -29.46
CA ARG A 2 1.18 16.80 -28.04
C ARG A 2 1.62 15.54 -27.33
N ILE A 3 2.72 15.67 -26.59
CA ILE A 3 3.29 14.58 -25.80
C ILE A 3 3.12 14.94 -24.33
N ALA A 4 2.56 14.06 -23.52
CA ALA A 4 2.59 14.18 -22.07
C ALA A 4 3.62 13.20 -21.51
N ALA A 5 4.38 13.62 -20.50
CA ALA A 5 5.21 12.74 -19.70
C ALA A 5 4.77 12.81 -18.24
N THR A 6 4.75 11.68 -17.53
CA THR A 6 4.62 11.71 -16.06
C THR A 6 5.80 12.49 -15.49
N TYR A 7 5.55 13.42 -14.56
CA TYR A 7 6.57 14.36 -14.12
C TYR A 7 6.61 14.47 -12.61
N GLU A 8 7.78 14.19 -12.03
CA GLU A 8 8.09 14.42 -10.63
C GLU A 8 9.52 14.95 -10.51
N ASN A 9 9.68 16.16 -9.97
CA ASN A 9 10.99 16.76 -9.67
C ASN A 9 12.02 16.73 -10.83
N GLY A 10 11.57 16.82 -12.09
CA GLY A 10 12.44 16.78 -13.28
C GLY A 10 12.53 15.41 -13.96
N ASN A 11 12.03 14.35 -13.33
CA ASN A 11 12.15 12.97 -13.79
C ASN A 11 10.79 12.35 -14.14
N ILE A 12 10.83 11.25 -14.90
CA ILE A 12 9.66 10.43 -15.22
C ILE A 12 9.24 9.65 -13.99
N PHE A 13 8.01 9.90 -13.57
CA PHE A 13 7.42 9.18 -12.45
C PHE A 13 7.03 7.76 -12.86
N GLN A 14 7.41 6.80 -12.03
CA GLN A 14 7.28 5.37 -12.32
C GLN A 14 5.89 4.81 -12.06
N HIS A 15 4.97 5.55 -11.45
CA HIS A 15 3.62 5.04 -11.18
C HIS A 15 2.57 6.00 -11.74
N PHE A 16 2.10 5.75 -12.96
CA PHE A 16 1.09 6.62 -13.60
C PHE A 16 -0.12 6.92 -12.69
N GLY A 17 -0.58 5.93 -11.94
CA GLY A 17 -1.73 6.05 -11.04
C GLY A 17 -1.55 6.97 -9.83
N ARG A 18 -0.30 7.22 -9.42
CA ARG A 18 0.04 8.10 -8.29
C ARG A 18 0.67 9.41 -8.74
N THR A 19 0.74 9.66 -10.04
CA THR A 19 1.37 10.88 -10.55
C THR A 19 0.46 12.09 -10.27
N GLU A 20 1.01 13.08 -9.58
CA GLU A 20 0.29 14.32 -9.28
C GLU A 20 0.47 15.39 -10.36
N SER A 21 1.44 15.18 -11.26
CA SER A 21 1.82 16.12 -12.32
C SER A 21 2.21 15.43 -13.61
N PHE A 22 1.86 16.09 -14.72
CA PHE A 22 2.27 15.74 -16.08
C PHE A 22 2.97 16.92 -16.71
N LYS A 23 4.06 16.68 -17.44
CA LYS A 23 4.69 17.68 -18.27
C LYS A 23 4.21 17.47 -19.71
N VAL A 24 3.49 18.44 -20.24
CA VAL A 24 2.93 18.44 -21.59
C VAL A 24 3.84 19.25 -22.50
N TYR A 25 4.17 18.66 -23.64
CA TYR A 25 5.05 19.20 -24.67
C TYR A 25 4.25 19.37 -25.96
N ASP A 26 4.25 20.58 -26.49
CA ASP A 26 3.77 20.87 -27.84
C ASP A 26 4.92 20.65 -28.81
N VAL A 27 4.75 19.70 -29.74
CA VAL A 27 5.77 19.32 -30.73
C VAL A 27 5.27 19.60 -32.14
N GLU A 28 6.09 20.32 -32.91
CA GLU A 28 5.89 20.62 -34.33
C GLU A 28 7.19 20.33 -35.10
N ASP A 29 7.09 19.70 -36.28
CA ASP A 29 8.24 19.29 -37.10
C ASP A 29 9.35 18.51 -36.36
N GLY A 30 8.95 17.68 -35.38
CA GLY A 30 9.86 16.86 -34.58
C GLY A 30 10.67 17.65 -33.53
N LYS A 31 10.27 18.88 -33.21
CA LYS A 31 10.90 19.72 -32.17
C LYS A 31 9.88 20.19 -31.15
N VAL A 32 10.30 20.24 -29.88
CA VAL A 32 9.51 20.79 -28.79
C VAL A 32 9.45 22.32 -28.93
N LEU A 33 8.25 22.87 -29.12
CA LEU A 33 8.00 24.32 -29.17
C LEU A 33 7.83 24.92 -27.77
N SER A 34 7.08 24.22 -26.92
CA SER A 34 6.81 24.62 -25.55
C SER A 34 6.56 23.41 -24.65
N SER A 35 6.93 23.55 -23.38
CA SER A 35 6.60 22.59 -22.34
C SER A 35 5.87 23.28 -21.19
N LYS A 36 4.79 22.70 -20.68
CA LYS A 36 4.07 23.16 -19.48
C LYS A 36 3.87 22.01 -18.52
N VAL A 37 3.98 22.26 -17.23
CA VAL A 37 3.61 21.28 -16.21
C VAL A 37 2.17 21.53 -15.81
N ILE A 38 1.34 20.49 -15.88
CA ILE A 38 -0.05 20.49 -15.42
C ILE A 38 -0.16 19.54 -14.23
N SER A 39 -0.92 19.93 -13.21
CA SER A 39 -1.26 19.01 -12.12
C SER A 39 -2.47 18.18 -12.50
N SER A 40 -2.50 16.93 -12.06
CA SER A 40 -3.67 16.06 -12.17
C SER A 40 -4.84 16.50 -11.27
N GLY A 41 -4.64 17.49 -10.38
CA GLY A 41 -5.70 18.07 -9.55
C GLY A 41 -6.30 17.08 -8.53
N GLY A 42 -5.58 16.02 -8.18
CA GLY A 42 -6.07 14.96 -7.28
C GLY A 42 -7.10 14.02 -7.92
N VAL A 43 -7.22 14.05 -9.24
CA VAL A 43 -8.17 13.22 -9.99
C VAL A 43 -7.69 11.76 -10.00
N GLY A 44 -8.51 10.84 -9.48
CA GLY A 44 -8.18 9.42 -9.38
C GLY A 44 -8.01 8.70 -10.73
N HIS A 45 -7.45 7.49 -10.66
CA HIS A 45 -6.98 6.64 -11.77
C HIS A 45 -7.88 6.59 -13.02
N GLY A 46 -9.22 6.58 -12.87
CA GLY A 46 -10.15 6.48 -13.99
C GLY A 46 -10.36 7.76 -14.80
N ALA A 47 -10.10 8.94 -14.22
CA ALA A 47 -10.38 10.23 -14.85
C ALA A 47 -9.12 10.93 -15.41
N LEU A 48 -7.93 10.37 -15.18
CA LEU A 48 -6.68 10.82 -15.79
C LEU A 48 -6.68 10.68 -17.33
N ALA A 49 -7.26 9.59 -17.84
CA ALA A 49 -7.41 9.38 -19.28
C ALA A 49 -8.29 10.45 -19.92
N GLY A 50 -9.38 10.86 -19.24
CA GLY A 50 -10.23 11.96 -19.66
C GLY A 50 -9.49 13.30 -19.66
N LEU A 51 -8.72 13.61 -18.62
CA LEU A 51 -7.93 14.84 -18.54
C LEU A 51 -6.89 14.94 -19.67
N LEU A 52 -6.23 13.82 -20.01
CA LEU A 52 -5.27 13.78 -21.12
C LEU A 52 -5.97 13.92 -22.48
N ALA A 53 -7.13 13.30 -22.66
CA ALA A 53 -7.95 13.47 -23.86
C ALA A 53 -8.44 14.92 -24.03
N ASP A 54 -8.92 15.55 -22.95
CA ASP A 54 -9.35 16.95 -22.93
C ASP A 54 -8.21 17.92 -23.27
N ASN A 55 -6.98 17.58 -22.86
CA ASN A 55 -5.77 18.33 -23.20
C ASN A 55 -5.23 18.02 -24.61
N THR A 56 -5.95 17.24 -25.41
CA THR A 56 -5.58 16.83 -26.79
C THR A 56 -4.18 16.24 -26.85
N ILE A 57 -3.85 15.36 -25.92
CA ILE A 57 -2.57 14.63 -25.88
C ILE A 57 -2.62 13.46 -26.87
N ASP A 58 -1.64 13.40 -27.78
CA ASP A 58 -1.51 12.31 -28.76
C ASP A 58 -0.68 11.14 -28.21
N VAL A 59 0.33 11.44 -27.40
CA VAL A 59 1.30 10.48 -26.89
C VAL A 59 1.51 10.68 -25.39
N LEU A 60 1.50 9.60 -24.62
CA LEU A 60 1.84 9.61 -23.19
C LEU A 60 3.11 8.77 -22.96
N ILE A 61 4.11 9.36 -22.31
CA ILE A 61 5.33 8.69 -21.85
C ILE A 61 5.25 8.52 -20.33
N CYS A 62 5.42 7.28 -19.86
CA CYS A 62 5.37 6.96 -18.44
C CYS A 62 6.34 5.83 -18.10
N GLY A 63 6.72 5.73 -16.82
CA GLY A 63 7.47 4.57 -16.32
C GLY A 63 6.57 3.34 -16.26
N GLY A 64 5.89 3.15 -15.13
CA GLY A 64 4.95 2.05 -14.89
C GLY A 64 3.50 2.39 -15.21
N LEU A 65 2.84 1.50 -15.95
CA LEU A 65 1.42 1.62 -16.30
C LEU A 65 0.65 0.30 -16.14
N GLY A 66 -0.48 0.36 -15.43
CA GLY A 66 -1.39 -0.78 -15.23
C GLY A 66 -2.27 -1.07 -16.45
N GLY A 67 -2.63 -2.34 -16.64
CA GLY A 67 -3.41 -2.79 -17.81
C GLY A 67 -4.76 -2.07 -17.98
N GLY A 68 -5.44 -1.74 -16.88
CA GLY A 68 -6.70 -0.98 -16.93
C GLY A 68 -6.53 0.44 -17.46
N ALA A 69 -5.45 1.12 -17.06
CA ALA A 69 -5.13 2.46 -17.58
C ALA A 69 -4.69 2.40 -19.05
N MET A 70 -4.01 1.34 -19.47
CA MET A 70 -3.57 1.15 -20.86
C MET A 70 -4.77 1.09 -21.79
N ASN A 71 -5.78 0.31 -21.41
CA ASN A 71 -7.02 0.17 -22.18
C ASN A 71 -7.78 1.49 -22.24
N ALA A 72 -7.92 2.21 -21.11
CA ALA A 72 -8.61 3.49 -21.09
C ALA A 72 -7.94 4.58 -21.95
N LEU A 73 -6.60 4.61 -21.98
CA LEU A 73 -5.83 5.53 -22.80
C LEU A 73 -5.88 5.14 -24.29
N ALA A 74 -5.86 3.84 -24.60
CA ALA A 74 -6.03 3.34 -25.96
C ALA A 74 -7.44 3.67 -26.51
N ASP A 75 -8.49 3.51 -25.69
CA ASP A 75 -9.87 3.88 -26.04
C ASP A 75 -10.02 5.40 -26.25
N ALA A 76 -9.23 6.21 -25.54
CA ALA A 76 -9.13 7.65 -25.76
C ALA A 76 -8.29 8.04 -26.99
N GLY A 77 -7.69 7.08 -27.69
CA GLY A 77 -6.85 7.31 -28.88
C GLY A 77 -5.43 7.81 -28.57
N ILE A 78 -4.96 7.67 -27.32
CA ILE A 78 -3.66 8.14 -26.87
C ILE A 78 -2.63 7.02 -27.02
N THR A 79 -1.51 7.31 -27.69
CA THR A 79 -0.40 6.35 -27.83
C THR A 79 0.42 6.32 -26.56
N VAL A 80 0.48 5.18 -25.88
CA VAL A 80 1.22 5.04 -24.62
C VAL A 80 2.61 4.45 -24.87
N VAL A 81 3.62 5.09 -24.29
CA VAL A 81 5.00 4.61 -24.22
C VAL A 81 5.36 4.36 -22.75
N ALA A 82 5.07 3.15 -22.32
CA ALA A 82 5.47 2.65 -21.01
C ALA A 82 6.95 2.21 -20.98
N GLY A 83 7.55 2.25 -19.79
CA GLY A 83 8.93 1.83 -19.51
C GLY A 83 9.97 2.95 -19.56
N ALA A 84 9.55 4.22 -19.59
CA ALA A 84 10.49 5.33 -19.60
C ALA A 84 11.01 5.63 -18.19
N GLU A 85 12.33 5.79 -18.06
CA GLU A 85 13.01 6.11 -16.81
C GLU A 85 13.97 7.29 -17.02
N GLY A 86 14.32 7.99 -15.95
CA GLY A 86 15.23 9.13 -16.00
C GLY A 86 14.52 10.45 -16.26
N ASN A 87 15.19 11.38 -16.94
CA ASN A 87 14.71 12.76 -17.10
C ASN A 87 13.53 12.85 -18.10
N ALA A 88 12.51 13.64 -17.76
CA ALA A 88 11.31 13.77 -18.59
C ALA A 88 11.57 14.43 -19.95
N ASP A 89 12.52 15.37 -20.02
CA ASP A 89 12.90 16.04 -21.28
C ASP A 89 13.67 15.08 -22.18
N GLU A 90 14.65 14.36 -21.63
CA GLU A 90 15.47 13.40 -22.37
C GLU A 90 14.64 12.26 -22.95
N ALA A 91 13.64 11.79 -22.21
CA ALA A 91 12.74 10.73 -22.68
C ALA A 91 11.85 11.19 -23.85
N VAL A 92 11.36 12.43 -23.82
CA VAL A 92 10.59 12.99 -24.94
C VAL A 92 11.48 13.18 -26.16
N GLU A 93 12.71 13.65 -25.98
CA GLU A 93 13.67 13.74 -27.07
C GLU A 93 14.02 12.37 -27.65
N ALA A 94 14.21 11.34 -26.81
CA ALA A 94 14.45 9.97 -27.23
C ALA A 94 13.26 9.41 -28.02
N TYR A 95 12.03 9.73 -27.61
CA TYR A 95 10.83 9.39 -28.37
C TYR A 95 10.80 10.06 -29.75
N LEU A 96 11.13 11.36 -29.82
CA LEU A 96 11.19 12.09 -31.09
C LEU A 96 12.29 11.57 -32.03
N ARG A 97 13.37 11.00 -31.48
CA ARG A 97 14.42 10.30 -32.25
C ARG A 97 14.02 8.88 -32.66
N GLY A 98 12.89 8.34 -32.16
CA GLY A 98 12.46 6.96 -32.40
C GLY A 98 13.25 5.91 -31.64
N GLU A 99 13.99 6.31 -30.59
CA GLU A 99 14.84 5.45 -29.77
C GLU A 99 14.07 4.84 -28.59
N LEU A 100 12.95 5.45 -28.20
CA LEU A 100 12.12 5.01 -27.08
C LEU A 100 11.13 3.94 -27.55
N VAL A 101 11.40 2.68 -27.22
CA VAL A 101 10.51 1.55 -27.51
C VAL A 101 9.63 1.29 -26.29
N SER A 102 8.31 1.25 -26.47
CA SER A 102 7.41 0.93 -25.38
C SER A 102 7.61 -0.51 -24.92
N SER A 103 7.76 -0.70 -23.60
CA SER A 103 7.82 -2.03 -22.98
C SER A 103 6.44 -2.69 -22.83
N GLY A 104 5.35 -2.02 -23.20
CA GLY A 104 3.98 -2.48 -22.97
C GLY A 104 3.54 -2.29 -21.50
N ALA A 105 2.40 -2.87 -21.12
CA ALA A 105 1.98 -2.87 -19.72
C ALA A 105 3.05 -3.58 -18.88
N ASN A 106 3.74 -2.83 -18.03
CA ASN A 106 4.90 -3.27 -17.25
C ASN A 106 4.61 -3.28 -15.74
N CYS A 107 3.37 -3.04 -15.34
CA CYS A 107 2.94 -3.25 -13.98
C CYS A 107 2.48 -4.70 -13.78
N ASP A 108 3.40 -5.56 -13.35
CA ASP A 108 3.11 -6.84 -12.67
C ASP A 108 2.58 -6.56 -11.26
N HIS A 109 1.44 -5.87 -11.17
CA HIS A 109 0.90 -5.43 -9.90
C HIS A 109 -0.25 -6.34 -9.46
N HIS A 110 0.08 -7.33 -8.63
CA HIS A 110 -0.88 -7.86 -7.66
C HIS A 110 -1.20 -6.77 -6.64
N HIS A 111 -2.18 -5.93 -6.93
CA HIS A 111 -2.95 -5.27 -5.88
C HIS A 111 -4.42 -5.52 -6.12
N HIS A 112 -5.05 -6.09 -5.10
CA HIS A 112 -6.47 -5.96 -4.88
C HIS A 112 -6.81 -4.46 -4.78
N GLU A 113 -7.35 -3.91 -5.86
CA GLU A 113 -8.32 -2.83 -5.78
C GLU A 113 -9.58 -3.33 -6.48
N GLU A 114 -10.63 -3.45 -5.68
CA GLU A 114 -11.97 -3.79 -6.13
C GLU A 114 -12.40 -2.78 -7.19
N GLY A 115 -12.45 -3.27 -8.44
CA GLY A 115 -13.17 -2.61 -9.51
C GLY A 115 -14.67 -2.67 -9.22
N HIS A 116 -15.21 -1.63 -8.59
CA HIS A 116 -16.63 -1.34 -8.64
C HIS A 116 -16.89 -0.12 -9.50
N SER A 117 -17.26 -0.37 -10.76
CA SER A 117 -18.42 0.29 -11.37
C SER A 117 -18.88 -0.46 -12.61
N CYS A 118 -19.92 -1.26 -12.46
CA CYS A 118 -20.97 -1.33 -13.47
C CYS A 118 -22.31 -1.49 -12.75
N GLY A 119 -23.06 -0.40 -12.69
CA GLY A 119 -24.45 -0.44 -12.25
C GLY A 119 -25.33 -1.10 -13.30
N HIS A 120 -26.16 -2.05 -12.87
CA HIS A 120 -27.51 -2.17 -13.40
C HIS A 120 -28.47 -2.59 -12.30
N HIS A 121 -29.61 -1.91 -12.29
CA HIS A 121 -30.68 -1.96 -11.32
C HIS A 121 -31.76 -2.96 -11.77
N ASP A 122 -32.48 -3.46 -10.78
CA ASP A 122 -33.88 -3.92 -10.79
C ASP A 122 -34.21 -5.37 -11.22
N GLY A 123 -34.97 -6.05 -10.35
CA GLY A 123 -35.86 -7.14 -10.75
C GLY A 123 -36.04 -8.24 -9.70
N GLU A 124 -37.18 -8.23 -9.03
CA GLU A 124 -37.76 -9.39 -8.33
C GLU A 124 -37.94 -10.61 -9.27
N GLU A 125 -38.18 -11.76 -8.63
CA GLU A 125 -38.70 -13.04 -9.14
C GLU A 125 -37.66 -14.17 -9.28
N GLY A 126 -37.90 -15.22 -8.51
CA GLY A 126 -36.98 -16.33 -8.27
C GLY A 126 -37.23 -17.57 -9.11
N CYS A 127 -36.38 -18.57 -8.89
CA CYS A 127 -36.62 -20.01 -9.10
C CYS A 127 -35.69 -20.73 -8.09
N ASP A 128 -36.23 -21.34 -7.04
CA ASP A 128 -36.57 -22.77 -6.96
C ASP A 128 -35.36 -23.72 -6.86
N GLU A 129 -35.07 -24.06 -5.60
CA GLU A 129 -34.90 -25.41 -5.06
C GLU A 129 -34.24 -26.50 -5.93
N ASP A 130 -32.98 -26.81 -5.62
CA ASP A 130 -32.51 -28.19 -5.51
C ASP A 130 -31.22 -28.27 -4.64
N GLY A 131 -31.43 -28.68 -3.38
CA GLY A 131 -30.50 -29.46 -2.54
C GLY A 131 -29.04 -29.03 -2.38
N CYS A 132 -28.73 -28.26 -1.32
CA CYS A 132 -27.45 -28.38 -0.61
C CYS A 132 -27.71 -28.61 0.88
N ALA A 133 -27.51 -29.85 1.30
CA ALA A 133 -27.56 -30.26 2.69
C ALA A 133 -26.34 -29.74 3.47
N GLU A 134 -26.60 -29.45 4.74
CA GLU A 134 -25.73 -29.02 5.83
C GLU A 134 -24.21 -29.30 5.70
N GLY A 135 -23.43 -28.23 5.75
CA GLY A 135 -21.97 -28.23 5.92
C GLY A 135 -21.43 -26.80 5.78
N GLY A 136 -20.70 -26.31 6.80
CA GLY A 136 -20.29 -24.91 6.93
C GLY A 136 -19.50 -24.35 5.74
N CYS A 137 -19.74 -23.08 5.41
CA CYS A 137 -18.93 -22.33 4.44
C CYS A 137 -17.60 -21.89 5.05
N GLY A 138 -16.69 -22.85 5.21
CA GLY A 138 -15.27 -22.58 5.36
C GLY A 138 -14.61 -22.51 3.99
N SER A 139 -13.94 -21.40 3.71
CA SER A 139 -12.80 -21.28 2.79
C SER A 139 -12.99 -21.79 1.36
N CYS A 140 -13.39 -20.88 0.45
CA CYS A 140 -13.25 -21.09 -0.98
C CYS A 140 -11.77 -21.05 -1.40
N GLY A 141 -11.11 -22.20 -1.30
CA GLY A 141 -9.85 -22.46 -1.99
C GLY A 141 -10.10 -22.52 -3.51
N GLY A 142 -9.51 -21.60 -4.26
CA GLY A 142 -9.62 -21.61 -5.71
C GLY A 142 -9.13 -20.36 -6.42
N CYS A 143 -7.92 -19.87 -6.13
CA CYS A 143 -7.21 -19.02 -7.07
C CYS A 143 -5.70 -19.34 -7.04
N GLY A 144 -5.25 -20.09 -8.05
CA GLY A 144 -3.84 -20.37 -8.29
C GLY A 144 -3.16 -19.15 -8.90
N GLY A 145 -2.60 -18.30 -8.03
CA GLY A 145 -1.57 -17.33 -8.37
C GLY A 145 -0.27 -17.75 -7.71
N SER A 146 0.60 -18.41 -8.47
CA SER A 146 1.89 -18.92 -8.02
C SER A 146 2.92 -17.79 -7.91
N GLY A 147 2.75 -16.89 -6.95
CA GLY A 147 3.81 -16.01 -6.46
C GLY A 147 4.23 -16.51 -5.10
N ALA A 148 5.35 -17.24 -5.01
CA ALA A 148 5.91 -17.57 -3.71
C ALA A 148 6.16 -16.26 -2.93
N PRO A 149 5.92 -16.22 -1.61
CA PRO A 149 6.23 -15.05 -0.79
C PRO A 149 7.68 -14.63 -1.06
N VAL A 150 7.90 -13.34 -1.29
CA VAL A 150 9.25 -12.81 -1.50
C VAL A 150 10.00 -12.94 -0.18
N ILE A 151 11.00 -13.80 -0.18
CA ILE A 151 11.81 -14.06 1.00
C ILE A 151 12.87 -12.96 1.10
N ILE A 152 12.69 -12.08 2.09
CA ILE A 152 13.54 -10.93 2.36
C ILE A 152 14.70 -11.25 3.32
N LEU A 153 14.64 -12.39 4.01
CA LEU A 153 15.65 -12.83 4.96
C LEU A 153 16.15 -14.23 4.60
N GLU A 154 17.47 -14.44 4.65
CA GLU A 154 18.09 -15.74 4.45
C GLU A 154 18.32 -16.44 5.80
N GLY A 155 18.03 -17.73 5.87
CA GLY A 155 18.29 -18.57 7.05
C GLY A 155 17.65 -19.95 6.94
N LYS A 156 17.80 -20.80 7.97
CA LYS A 156 17.37 -22.21 7.94
C LYS A 156 15.86 -22.39 7.68
N ASN A 157 15.05 -21.49 8.24
CA ASN A 157 13.59 -21.52 8.13
C ASN A 157 13.04 -20.50 7.13
N ALA A 158 13.91 -19.82 6.38
CA ALA A 158 13.49 -18.80 5.41
C ALA A 158 12.56 -19.38 4.33
N GLY A 159 11.38 -18.77 4.16
CA GLY A 159 10.33 -19.19 3.24
C GLY A 159 9.56 -20.44 3.66
N ARG A 160 9.80 -20.94 4.87
CA ARG A 160 9.05 -22.07 5.44
C ARG A 160 7.92 -21.57 6.33
N THR A 161 6.82 -22.31 6.35
CA THR A 161 5.74 -22.04 7.30
C THR A 161 6.16 -22.55 8.66
N VAL A 162 6.20 -21.65 9.64
CA VAL A 162 6.60 -21.95 11.01
C VAL A 162 5.42 -21.75 11.95
N ARG A 163 5.31 -22.63 12.95
CA ARG A 163 4.35 -22.51 14.04
C ARG A 163 5.10 -22.22 15.32
N VAL A 164 4.83 -21.09 15.94
CA VAL A 164 5.52 -20.65 17.15
C VAL A 164 4.54 -20.34 18.26
N HIS A 165 4.93 -20.66 19.49
CA HIS A 165 4.41 -19.93 20.63
C HIS A 165 5.30 -18.73 20.90
N TYR A 166 4.70 -17.61 21.26
CA TYR A 166 5.39 -16.45 21.76
C TYR A 166 4.68 -15.82 22.95
N ARG A 167 5.47 -15.08 23.73
CA ARG A 167 5.03 -14.18 24.80
C ARG A 167 5.77 -12.85 24.66
N GLY A 168 5.03 -11.79 24.44
CA GLY A 168 5.53 -10.42 24.33
C GLY A 168 5.36 -9.64 25.64
N THR A 169 6.45 -9.09 26.17
CA THR A 169 6.46 -8.24 27.37
C THR A 169 7.22 -6.95 27.12
N PHE A 170 6.81 -5.86 27.77
CA PHE A 170 7.58 -4.63 27.85
C PHE A 170 8.77 -4.78 28.83
N ASN A 171 9.68 -3.80 28.84
CA ASN A 171 10.83 -3.77 29.76
C ASN A 171 10.46 -3.68 31.25
N ASP A 172 9.24 -3.23 31.56
CA ASP A 172 8.71 -3.19 32.93
C ASP A 172 8.17 -4.57 33.39
N GLY A 173 8.18 -5.58 32.50
CA GLY A 173 7.63 -6.92 32.74
C GLY A 173 6.13 -7.04 32.44
N THR A 174 5.46 -5.96 32.03
CA THR A 174 4.05 -5.96 31.64
C THR A 174 3.89 -6.74 30.34
N GLN A 175 3.05 -7.77 30.36
CA GLN A 175 2.73 -8.55 29.17
C GLN A 175 1.71 -7.81 28.32
N PHE A 176 1.99 -7.62 27.04
CA PHE A 176 1.06 -7.01 26.09
C PHE A 176 0.38 -8.03 25.18
N ASP A 177 1.07 -9.13 24.88
CA ASP A 177 0.53 -10.16 23.99
C ASP A 177 1.13 -11.53 24.31
N SER A 178 0.35 -12.59 24.13
CA SER A 178 0.77 -13.97 24.36
C SER A 178 -0.08 -14.93 23.56
N SER A 179 0.58 -15.75 22.75
CA SER A 179 -0.06 -16.88 22.09
C SER A 179 -0.53 -17.96 23.06
N TYR A 180 0.13 -18.10 24.22
CA TYR A 180 -0.26 -19.08 25.24
C TYR A 180 -1.63 -18.77 25.83
N ASP A 181 -1.96 -17.48 25.98
CA ASP A 181 -3.25 -17.04 26.53
C ASP A 181 -4.38 -17.26 25.52
N ARG A 182 -4.06 -17.21 24.22
CA ARG A 182 -5.01 -17.55 23.15
C ARG A 182 -5.20 -19.05 22.97
N GLY A 183 -4.26 -19.87 23.45
CA GLY A 183 -4.29 -21.32 23.32
C GLY A 183 -4.00 -21.84 21.90
N GLU A 184 -3.68 -20.95 20.96
CA GLU A 184 -3.36 -21.30 19.57
C GLU A 184 -1.97 -20.75 19.19
N PRO A 185 -1.09 -21.58 18.60
CA PRO A 185 0.21 -21.14 18.14
C PRO A 185 0.06 -20.21 16.93
N LEU A 186 0.97 -19.25 16.80
CA LEU A 186 1.03 -18.35 15.67
C LEU A 186 1.68 -19.06 14.48
N GLU A 187 0.97 -19.15 13.37
CA GLU A 187 1.48 -19.70 12.11
C GLU A 187 1.76 -18.55 11.12
N PHE A 188 2.98 -18.50 10.60
CA PHE A 188 3.38 -17.51 9.60
C PHE A 188 4.53 -18.05 8.73
N ILE A 189 4.81 -17.38 7.61
CA ILE A 189 5.92 -17.72 6.72
C ILE A 189 7.14 -16.92 7.15
N CYS A 190 8.17 -17.62 7.63
CA CYS A 190 9.37 -16.98 8.16
C CYS A 190 10.17 -16.31 7.04
N GLY A 191 10.63 -15.08 7.29
CA GLY A 191 11.45 -14.34 6.34
C GLY A 191 10.70 -13.73 5.16
N ALA A 192 9.37 -13.77 5.18
CA ALA A 192 8.52 -13.10 4.20
C ALA A 192 8.17 -11.64 4.59
N GLY A 193 8.64 -11.16 5.75
CA GLY A 193 8.33 -9.80 6.24
C GLY A 193 6.89 -9.62 6.72
N MET A 194 6.19 -10.73 7.01
CA MET A 194 4.83 -10.68 7.56
C MET A 194 4.82 -10.37 9.07
N MET A 195 5.96 -10.58 9.73
CA MET A 195 6.18 -10.26 11.14
C MET A 195 7.21 -9.13 11.27
N ILE A 196 7.30 -8.57 12.48
CA ILE A 196 8.34 -7.58 12.79
C ILE A 196 9.73 -8.14 12.50
N SER A 197 10.62 -7.30 11.95
CA SER A 197 11.90 -7.76 11.41
C SER A 197 12.76 -8.52 12.42
N GLY A 198 12.76 -8.09 13.69
CA GLY A 198 13.48 -8.76 14.76
C GLY A 198 12.93 -10.14 15.10
N PHE A 199 11.62 -10.33 14.98
CA PHE A 199 10.97 -11.63 15.20
C PHE A 199 11.30 -12.61 14.08
N ASP A 200 11.22 -12.16 12.82
CA ASP A 200 11.61 -12.98 11.67
C ASP A 200 13.08 -13.38 11.75
N LYS A 201 14.00 -12.44 12.05
CA LYS A 201 15.43 -12.73 12.24
C LYS A 201 15.70 -13.73 13.35
N ALA A 202 14.92 -13.71 14.44
CA ALA A 202 15.09 -14.67 15.52
C ALA A 202 14.67 -16.07 15.07
N VAL A 203 13.51 -16.19 14.43
CA VAL A 203 12.93 -17.49 14.05
C VAL A 203 13.63 -18.13 12.85
N VAL A 204 14.28 -17.34 11.99
CA VAL A 204 14.92 -17.85 10.77
C VAL A 204 16.05 -18.84 11.04
N ASP A 205 16.77 -18.68 12.16
CA ASP A 205 17.91 -19.51 12.55
C ASP A 205 17.60 -20.51 13.67
N MET A 206 16.38 -20.50 14.21
CA MET A 206 15.95 -21.40 15.29
C MET A 206 15.81 -22.85 14.84
N GLU A 207 16.05 -23.76 15.78
CA GLU A 207 15.77 -25.19 15.60
C GLU A 207 14.35 -25.52 16.12
N THR A 208 13.69 -26.49 15.48
CA THR A 208 12.37 -26.95 15.92
C THR A 208 12.44 -27.50 17.35
N GLY A 209 11.59 -27.00 18.24
CA GLY A 209 11.58 -27.26 19.68
C GLY A 209 12.47 -26.33 20.51
N GLN A 210 13.18 -25.40 19.88
CA GLN A 210 14.00 -24.42 20.60
C GLN A 210 13.13 -23.25 21.09
N ALA A 211 13.43 -22.75 22.29
CA ALA A 211 12.94 -21.48 22.79
C ALA A 211 14.09 -20.45 22.85
N VAL A 212 13.80 -19.20 22.49
CA VAL A 212 14.74 -18.08 22.53
C VAL A 212 14.06 -16.85 23.11
N ASP A 213 14.79 -16.13 23.95
CA ASP A 213 14.40 -14.82 24.44
C ASP A 213 15.14 -13.76 23.63
N ILE A 214 14.39 -12.89 22.97
CA ILE A 214 14.94 -11.76 22.21
C ILE A 214 14.45 -10.45 22.80
N HIS A 215 15.34 -9.47 22.75
CA HIS A 215 15.05 -8.09 23.09
C HIS A 215 15.12 -7.27 21.80
N LEU A 216 13.99 -6.68 21.40
CA LEU A 216 13.85 -5.92 20.17
C LEU A 216 13.77 -4.44 20.48
N MET A 217 14.71 -3.70 19.88
CA MET A 217 14.66 -2.25 19.83
C MET A 217 13.47 -1.80 18.96
N PRO A 218 12.94 -0.57 19.17
CA PRO A 218 11.80 -0.07 18.39
C PRO A 218 12.00 -0.20 16.88
N GLU A 219 13.21 0.10 16.39
CA GLU A 219 13.61 0.02 14.98
C GLU A 219 13.45 -1.38 14.37
N GLU A 220 13.58 -2.44 15.18
CA GLU A 220 13.44 -3.84 14.75
C GLU A 220 12.03 -4.40 14.99
N ALA A 221 11.20 -3.66 15.72
CA ALA A 221 9.83 -3.99 16.09
C ALA A 221 8.80 -3.15 15.31
N TYR A 222 8.24 -2.12 15.97
CA TYR A 222 7.16 -1.27 15.42
C TYR A 222 7.65 0.10 14.91
N GLY A 223 8.95 0.27 14.77
CA GLY A 223 9.59 1.52 14.38
C GLY A 223 9.64 2.57 15.50
N MET A 224 10.27 3.70 15.17
CA MET A 224 10.19 4.91 16.00
C MET A 224 8.85 5.61 15.75
N PRO A 225 8.30 6.32 16.76
CA PRO A 225 7.11 7.12 16.57
C PRO A 225 7.43 8.18 15.51
N ASP A 226 6.58 8.23 14.50
CA ASP A 226 6.70 9.19 13.42
C ASP A 226 6.05 10.51 13.88
N PRO A 227 6.82 11.60 14.00
CA PRO A 227 6.27 12.89 14.38
C PRO A 227 5.26 13.43 13.35
N ASP A 228 5.36 13.02 12.08
CA ASP A 228 4.39 13.42 11.05
C ASP A 228 3.04 12.71 11.19
N ARG A 229 2.97 11.65 12.02
CA ARG A 229 1.73 10.98 12.41
C ARG A 229 1.10 11.55 13.68
N ILE A 230 1.72 12.57 14.27
CA ILE A 230 1.17 13.36 15.36
C ILE A 230 0.54 14.60 14.75
N ILE A 231 -0.78 14.65 14.78
CA ILE A 231 -1.57 15.69 14.15
C ILE A 231 -2.17 16.56 15.25
N THR A 232 -1.77 17.83 15.28
CA THR A 232 -2.43 18.84 16.12
C THR A 232 -3.41 19.62 15.26
N ILE A 233 -4.68 19.59 15.64
CA ILE A 233 -5.77 20.30 14.95
C ILE A 233 -6.55 21.15 15.95
N GLU A 234 -7.19 22.18 15.43
CA GLU A 234 -8.09 23.01 16.23
C GLU A 234 -9.40 22.26 16.51
N ILE A 235 -9.90 22.41 17.73
CA ILE A 235 -11.16 21.79 18.18
C ILE A 235 -12.33 22.22 17.29
N GLU A 236 -12.32 23.48 16.80
CA GLU A 236 -13.32 24.01 15.87
C GLU A 236 -13.36 23.26 14.53
N GLN A 237 -12.22 22.76 14.06
CA GLN A 237 -12.12 22.03 12.79
C GLN A 237 -12.56 20.58 12.94
N LEU A 238 -12.69 20.08 14.17
CA LEU A 238 -13.18 18.73 14.46
C LEU A 238 -14.47 18.77 15.29
N PRO A 239 -15.64 18.85 14.65
CA PRO A 239 -16.91 18.79 15.36
C PRO A 239 -17.03 17.46 16.13
N GLY A 240 -17.20 17.56 17.45
CA GLY A 240 -17.23 16.42 18.38
C GLY A 240 -15.95 16.25 19.22
N SER A 241 -14.87 16.97 18.92
CA SER A 241 -13.62 16.94 19.71
C SER A 241 -13.78 17.52 21.12
N GLU A 242 -14.77 18.38 21.34
CA GLU A 242 -15.11 18.94 22.65
C GLU A 242 -15.44 17.86 23.69
N GLN A 243 -15.97 16.72 23.27
CA GLN A 243 -16.35 15.61 24.14
C GLN A 243 -15.23 14.57 24.32
N LEU A 244 -14.13 14.69 23.57
CA LEU A 244 -13.00 13.77 23.64
C LEU A 244 -12.11 14.07 24.85
N ASN A 245 -11.66 13.01 25.51
CA ASN A 245 -10.71 13.07 26.61
C ASN A 245 -9.34 12.55 26.15
N VAL A 246 -8.30 12.98 26.86
CA VAL A 246 -6.95 12.44 26.65
C VAL A 246 -6.97 10.93 26.95
N GLY A 247 -6.47 10.13 26.00
CA GLY A 247 -6.50 8.67 26.02
C GLY A 247 -7.63 8.05 25.20
N ASP A 248 -8.61 8.84 24.73
CA ASP A 248 -9.69 8.30 23.90
C ASP A 248 -9.16 7.87 22.53
N ARG A 249 -9.64 6.70 22.07
CA ARG A 249 -9.39 6.19 20.72
C ARG A 249 -10.54 6.58 19.81
N VAL A 250 -10.23 7.34 18.78
CA VAL A 250 -11.21 7.83 17.80
C VAL A 250 -10.79 7.45 16.40
N PHE A 251 -11.75 7.32 15.50
CA PHE A 251 -11.48 7.09 14.09
C PHE A 251 -11.62 8.41 13.35
N LEU A 252 -10.50 8.92 12.82
CA LEU A 252 -10.54 10.03 11.87
C LEU A 252 -10.80 9.50 10.48
N ARG A 253 -11.50 10.27 9.66
CA ARG A 253 -11.61 9.98 8.23
C ARG A 253 -10.50 10.70 7.52
N ALA A 254 -9.64 9.94 6.84
CA ALA A 254 -8.69 10.52 5.91
C ALA A 254 -9.43 11.14 4.72
N TRP A 255 -8.71 11.94 3.92
CA TRP A 255 -9.24 12.59 2.72
C TRP A 255 -9.81 11.58 1.69
N ASN A 256 -9.35 10.33 1.74
CA ASN A 256 -9.83 9.22 0.92
C ASN A 256 -11.05 8.49 1.53
N GLY A 257 -11.62 9.01 2.62
CA GLY A 257 -12.76 8.43 3.34
C GLY A 257 -12.44 7.22 4.20
N GLN A 258 -11.20 6.70 4.19
CA GLN A 258 -10.80 5.58 5.03
C GLN A 258 -10.75 6.03 6.49
N PRO A 259 -11.45 5.35 7.41
CA PRO A 259 -11.30 5.59 8.82
C PRO A 259 -9.93 5.05 9.28
N PHE A 260 -9.12 5.91 9.89
CA PHE A 260 -7.89 5.48 10.55
C PHE A 260 -7.99 5.78 12.06
N PRO A 261 -7.59 4.81 12.91
CA PRO A 261 -7.63 5.00 14.36
C PRO A 261 -6.53 5.97 14.78
N VAL A 262 -6.89 6.91 15.65
CA VAL A 262 -5.95 7.81 16.33
C VAL A 262 -6.26 7.81 17.82
N THR A 263 -5.26 8.13 18.62
CA THR A 263 -5.38 8.28 20.07
C THR A 263 -5.18 9.74 20.45
N VAL A 264 -6.05 10.29 21.30
CA VAL A 264 -5.89 11.65 21.81
C VAL A 264 -4.75 11.67 22.83
N THR A 265 -3.63 12.33 22.52
CA THR A 265 -2.47 12.41 23.43
C THR A 265 -2.45 13.68 24.26
N ALA A 266 -3.02 14.77 23.72
CA ALA A 266 -3.17 16.02 24.45
C ALA A 266 -4.43 16.76 23.98
N LYS A 267 -5.03 17.52 24.89
CA LYS A 267 -6.15 18.40 24.61
C LYS A 267 -5.97 19.69 25.40
N GLU A 268 -5.94 20.79 24.68
CA GLU A 268 -5.87 22.15 25.21
C GLU A 268 -7.24 22.85 25.03
N GLU A 269 -7.33 24.14 25.37
CA GLU A 269 -8.58 24.90 25.28
C GLU A 269 -9.06 25.07 23.83
N GLU A 270 -8.14 25.22 22.87
CA GLU A 270 -8.47 25.47 21.45
C GLU A 270 -7.94 24.39 20.51
N THR A 271 -7.02 23.53 20.96
CA THR A 271 -6.35 22.51 20.13
C THR A 271 -6.45 21.12 20.72
N ILE A 272 -6.42 20.10 19.86
CA ILE A 272 -6.36 18.69 20.22
C ILE A 272 -5.24 18.02 19.43
N THR A 273 -4.42 17.24 20.12
CA THR A 273 -3.33 16.47 19.53
C THR A 273 -3.72 15.00 19.44
N LEU A 274 -3.65 14.47 18.23
CA LEU A 274 -4.08 13.15 17.83
C LEU A 274 -2.86 12.39 17.31
N ASP A 275 -2.60 11.22 17.87
CA ASP A 275 -1.48 10.36 17.49
C ASP A 275 -1.99 9.14 16.73
N SER A 276 -1.55 9.00 15.49
CA SER A 276 -1.84 7.85 14.62
C SER A 276 -0.73 6.79 14.64
N ASN A 277 0.28 6.93 15.49
CA ASN A 277 1.33 5.93 15.65
C ASN A 277 0.78 4.65 16.29
N HIS A 278 1.44 3.53 15.98
CA HIS A 278 1.14 2.28 16.66
C HIS A 278 1.45 2.42 18.15
N GLU A 279 0.62 1.87 19.04
CA GLU A 279 0.79 2.00 20.50
C GLU A 279 2.16 1.48 21.00
N MET A 280 2.76 0.59 20.21
CA MET A 280 4.07 -0.03 20.47
C MET A 280 5.24 0.65 19.75
N ALA A 281 4.98 1.66 18.92
CA ALA A 281 6.05 2.42 18.26
C ALA A 281 6.88 3.18 19.31
N GLY A 282 8.20 3.13 19.18
CA GLY A 282 9.14 3.73 20.13
C GLY A 282 9.36 2.95 21.43
N LYS A 283 8.68 1.82 21.62
CA LYS A 283 8.86 0.98 22.82
C LYS A 283 9.78 -0.20 22.52
N GLU A 284 10.67 -0.48 23.46
CA GLU A 284 11.47 -1.70 23.48
C GLU A 284 10.57 -2.88 23.91
N LEU A 285 10.63 -3.97 23.14
CA LEU A 285 9.79 -5.14 23.34
C LEU A 285 10.65 -6.38 23.57
N ASN A 286 10.29 -7.18 24.57
CA ASN A 286 10.89 -8.47 24.83
C ASN A 286 9.95 -9.56 24.33
N PHE A 287 10.49 -10.54 23.61
CA PHE A 287 9.73 -11.68 23.13
C PHE A 287 10.42 -12.97 23.57
N HIS A 288 9.66 -13.82 24.26
CA HIS A 288 9.99 -15.23 24.42
C HIS A 288 9.33 -15.99 23.29
N ILE A 289 10.10 -16.64 22.41
CA ILE A 289 9.61 -17.34 21.22
C ILE A 289 10.01 -18.81 21.31
N GLU A 290 9.07 -19.70 21.11
CA GLU A 290 9.23 -21.15 21.09
C GLU A 290 8.76 -21.69 19.73
N LEU A 291 9.70 -22.26 18.97
CA LEU A 291 9.40 -22.83 17.66
C LEU A 291 8.87 -24.25 17.83
N LEU A 292 7.60 -24.49 17.48
CA LEU A 292 6.98 -25.81 17.65
C LEU A 292 7.20 -26.71 16.43
N GLU A 293 6.99 -26.16 15.25
CA GLU A 293 6.97 -26.93 14.00
C GLU A 293 7.41 -26.05 12.82
N VAL A 294 8.08 -26.66 11.86
CA VAL A 294 8.50 -26.04 10.59
C VAL A 294 8.07 -26.97 9.45
N GLN A 295 7.32 -26.44 8.49
CA GLN A 295 6.86 -27.16 7.29
C GLN A 295 7.80 -26.94 6.12
#